data_AF-A0A0G0G696-F1
#
_entry.id   AF-A0A0G0G696-F1
#
_cell.length_a   1.000
_cell.length_b   1.000
_cell.length_c   1.000
_cell.angle_alpha   90.00
_cell.angle_beta   90.00
_cell.angle_gamma   90.00
#
_symmetry.space_group_name_H-M   'P 1'
#
loop_
_entity.id
_entity.type
_entity.pdbx_description
1 polymer ?
#
loop_
_entity_poly.entity_id
_entity_poly.type
_entity_poly.pdbx_seq_one_letter_code
_entity_poly.pdbx_strand_id
1 'polypeptide(L)'
;MKYKINLLPQKETTIAEKVMFFLLNYLRYIIVITQLVVIGVFFYRFQIDQKIIDLKESVMQKKEIVEIVLPLLNEASRIDQKSQEINKVIKKQQNFNEMLKYLLSIFPETVTLSNFETSDDDTLKITGSAFNSRHLQAFFALLKKENRFSSIELKSIKKTAVGYDFILSLNKFK
;
A
#
# COMPACT_ATOMS: atom_id res chain seq x y z
N MET A 1 -17.21 73.79 -76.10
CA MET A 1 -16.98 72.56 -75.33
C MET A 1 -17.23 71.37 -76.25
N LYS A 2 -16.21 70.59 -76.62
CA LYS A 2 -16.35 69.43 -77.52
C LYS A 2 -16.39 68.16 -76.68
N TYR A 3 -17.54 67.51 -76.62
CA TYR A 3 -17.69 66.17 -76.05
C TYR A 3 -17.11 65.16 -77.05
N LYS A 4 -16.05 64.44 -76.65
CA LYS A 4 -15.54 63.29 -77.40
C LYS A 4 -16.43 62.08 -77.10
N ILE A 5 -17.42 61.84 -77.96
CA ILE A 5 -18.24 60.63 -77.89
C ILE A 5 -17.52 59.54 -78.69
N ASN A 6 -17.14 58.45 -78.01
CA ASN A 6 -16.51 57.30 -78.64
C ASN A 6 -17.61 56.42 -79.27
N LEU A 7 -17.60 56.31 -80.61
CA LEU A 7 -18.63 55.64 -81.43
C LEU A 7 -18.23 54.21 -81.85
N LEU A 8 -17.26 53.59 -81.17
CA LEU A 8 -16.89 52.20 -81.46
C LEU A 8 -17.98 51.24 -80.94
N PRO A 9 -18.49 50.31 -81.77
CA PRO A 9 -19.47 49.33 -81.33
C PRO A 9 -18.85 48.46 -80.23
N GLN A 10 -19.60 48.22 -79.14
CA GLN A 10 -19.19 47.31 -78.08
C GLN A 10 -18.93 45.94 -78.70
N LYS A 11 -17.68 45.48 -78.58
CA LYS A 11 -17.23 44.18 -79.03
C LYS A 11 -18.12 43.12 -78.38
N GLU A 12 -18.87 42.35 -79.16
CA GLU A 12 -19.64 41.22 -78.65
C GLU A 12 -18.67 40.22 -78.04
N THR A 13 -18.66 40.14 -76.71
CA THR A 13 -17.80 39.22 -75.99
C THR A 13 -18.18 37.81 -76.40
N THR A 14 -17.28 37.11 -77.07
CA THR A 14 -17.49 35.70 -77.45
C THR A 14 -17.61 34.88 -76.16
N ILE A 15 -18.47 33.86 -76.12
CA ILE A 15 -18.67 33.01 -74.93
C ILE A 15 -17.33 32.47 -74.41
N ALA A 16 -16.41 32.15 -75.33
CA ALA A 16 -15.03 31.77 -75.02
C ALA A 16 -14.24 32.85 -74.26
N GLU A 17 -14.33 34.13 -74.64
CA GLU A 17 -13.64 35.23 -73.94
C GLU A 17 -14.18 35.42 -72.51
N LYS A 18 -15.50 35.28 -72.30
CA LYS A 18 -16.11 35.32 -70.96
C LYS A 18 -15.67 34.15 -70.09
N VAL A 19 -15.60 32.94 -70.65
CA VAL A 19 -15.13 31.74 -69.93
C VAL A 19 -13.64 31.87 -69.60
N MET A 20 -12.82 32.37 -70.54
CA MET A 20 -11.40 32.61 -70.33
C MET A 20 -11.16 33.63 -69.21
N PHE A 21 -11.92 34.74 -69.22
CA PHE A 21 -11.86 35.76 -68.16
C PHE A 21 -12.31 35.20 -66.80
N PHE A 22 -13.36 34.37 -66.78
CA PHE A 22 -13.84 33.71 -65.58
C PHE A 22 -12.80 32.73 -65.02
N LEU A 23 -12.23 31.87 -65.86
CA LEU A 23 -11.17 30.94 -65.46
C LEU A 23 -9.96 31.69 -64.90
N LEU A 24 -9.46 32.72 -65.58
CA LEU A 24 -8.25 33.42 -65.13
C LEU A 24 -8.45 34.16 -63.80
N ASN A 25 -9.61 34.76 -63.57
CA ASN A 25 -9.87 35.47 -62.31
C ASN A 25 -10.37 34.55 -61.19
N TYR A 26 -11.38 33.72 -61.41
CA TYR A 26 -11.97 32.89 -60.34
C TYR A 26 -11.07 31.73 -59.93
N LEU A 27 -10.35 31.10 -60.86
CA LEU A 27 -9.42 30.02 -60.53
C LEU A 27 -8.34 30.51 -59.54
N ARG A 28 -7.85 31.74 -59.73
CA ARG A 28 -6.85 32.34 -58.83
C ARG A 28 -7.36 32.43 -57.40
N TYR A 29 -8.59 32.90 -57.20
CA TYR A 29 -9.19 32.98 -55.86
C TYR A 29 -9.40 31.59 -55.24
N ILE A 30 -9.84 30.60 -56.03
CA ILE A 30 -10.00 29.21 -55.56
C ILE A 30 -8.65 28.63 -55.12
N ILE A 31 -7.57 28.86 -55.88
CA ILE A 31 -6.23 28.38 -55.52
C ILE A 31 -5.76 29.03 -54.22
N VAL A 32 -5.93 30.34 -54.05
CA VAL A 32 -5.51 31.02 -52.81
C VAL A 32 -6.30 30.52 -51.59
N ILE A 33 -7.62 30.32 -51.73
CA ILE A 33 -8.45 29.80 -50.65
C ILE A 33 -8.04 28.37 -50.28
N THR A 34 -7.83 27.50 -51.27
CA THR A 34 -7.39 26.12 -51.01
C THR A 34 -6.01 26.08 -50.36
N GLN A 35 -5.08 26.95 -50.78
CA GLN A 35 -3.77 27.08 -50.13
C GLN A 35 -3.88 27.52 -48.66
N LEU A 36 -4.75 28.48 -48.34
CA LEU A 36 -5.01 28.87 -46.95
C LEU A 36 -5.55 27.72 -46.10
N VAL A 37 -6.48 26.93 -46.65
CA VAL A 37 -7.03 25.75 -45.97
C VAL A 37 -5.93 24.70 -45.72
N VAL A 38 -5.08 24.42 -46.71
CA VAL A 38 -3.96 23.48 -46.57
C VAL A 38 -3.00 23.93 -45.47
N ILE A 39 -2.64 25.22 -45.44
CA ILE A 39 -1.79 25.78 -44.38
C ILE A 39 -2.44 25.62 -43.00
N GLY A 40 -3.74 25.89 -42.88
CA GLY A 40 -4.49 25.71 -41.63
C GLY A 40 -4.45 24.27 -41.13
N VAL A 41 -4.67 23.29 -42.02
CA VAL A 41 -4.56 21.86 -41.68
C VAL A 41 -3.12 21.49 -41.27
N PHE A 42 -2.12 22.07 -41.93
CA PHE A 42 -0.72 21.81 -41.62
C PHE A 42 -0.34 22.29 -40.22
N PHE A 43 -0.77 23.50 -39.83
CA PHE A 43 -0.57 24.00 -38.46
C PHE A 43 -1.30 23.17 -37.43
N TYR A 44 -2.54 22.75 -37.71
CA TYR A 44 -3.28 21.88 -36.80
C TYR A 44 -2.57 20.54 -36.59
N ARG A 45 -2.10 19.91 -37.68
CA ARG A 45 -1.31 18.67 -37.61
C ARG A 45 -0.05 18.86 -36.78
N PHE A 46 0.70 19.94 -37.03
CA PHE A 46 1.92 20.23 -36.31
C PHE A 46 1.69 20.40 -34.80
N GLN A 47 0.61 21.07 -34.40
CA GLN A 47 0.26 21.23 -32.99
C GLN A 47 -0.07 19.89 -32.32
N ILE A 48 -0.82 19.02 -33.01
CA ILE A 48 -1.14 17.68 -32.52
C ILE A 48 0.14 16.85 -32.35
N ASP A 49 1.02 16.88 -33.35
CA ASP A 49 2.29 16.14 -33.33
C ASP A 49 3.18 16.58 -32.15
N GLN A 50 3.29 17.88 -31.89
CA GLN A 50 4.01 18.42 -30.72
C GLN A 50 3.40 17.92 -29.39
N LYS A 51 2.08 18.02 -29.24
CA LYS A 51 1.38 17.55 -28.03
C LYS A 51 1.64 16.06 -27.77
N ILE A 52 1.68 15.24 -28.81
CA ILE A 52 1.97 13.81 -28.69
C ILE A 52 3.41 13.59 -28.22
N ILE A 53 4.38 14.34 -28.76
CA ILE A 53 5.78 14.24 -28.39
C ILE A 53 5.97 14.66 -26.93
N ASP A 54 5.45 15.83 -26.54
CA ASP A 54 5.55 16.36 -25.17
C ASP A 54 4.93 15.39 -24.16
N LEU A 55 3.75 14.85 -24.48
CA LEU A 55 3.08 13.89 -23.61
C LEU A 55 3.90 12.60 -23.48
N LYS A 56 4.41 12.07 -24.59
CA LYS A 56 5.24 10.86 -24.59
C LYS A 56 6.51 11.06 -23.76
N GLU A 57 7.18 12.19 -23.91
CA GLU A 57 8.38 12.53 -23.16
C GLU A 57 8.09 12.66 -21.67
N SER A 58 7.01 13.36 -21.30
CA SER A 58 6.62 13.52 -19.89
C SER A 58 6.28 12.18 -19.21
N VAL A 59 5.64 11.26 -19.94
CA VAL A 59 5.33 9.92 -19.43
C VAL A 59 6.61 9.08 -19.29
N MET A 60 7.53 9.17 -20.26
CA MET A 60 8.79 8.45 -20.23
C MET A 60 9.66 8.89 -19.05
N GLN A 61 9.80 10.20 -18.83
CA GLN A 61 10.54 10.76 -17.69
C GLN A 61 9.94 10.28 -16.36
N LYS A 62 8.61 10.34 -16.21
CA LYS A 62 7.92 9.85 -14.99
C LYS A 62 8.12 8.36 -14.78
N LYS A 63 8.08 7.56 -15.84
CA LYS A 63 8.30 6.11 -15.78
C LYS A 63 9.72 5.80 -15.29
N GLU A 64 10.72 6.49 -15.82
CA GLU A 64 12.12 6.28 -15.42
C GLU A 64 12.36 6.62 -13.95
N ILE A 65 11.78 7.74 -13.47
CA ILE A 65 11.82 8.09 -12.03
C ILE A 65 11.19 6.97 -11.19
N VAL A 66 10.03 6.45 -11.61
CA VAL A 66 9.37 5.35 -10.89
C VAL A 66 10.24 4.10 -10.90
N GLU A 67 10.83 3.70 -12.02
CA GLU A 67 11.71 2.53 -12.12
C GLU A 67 12.94 2.63 -11.21
N ILE A 68 13.50 3.82 -11.03
CA ILE A 68 14.63 4.05 -10.11
C ILE A 68 14.19 3.94 -8.64
N VAL A 69 12.99 4.44 -8.31
CA VAL A 69 12.50 4.51 -6.91
C VAL A 69 11.87 3.20 -6.46
N LEU A 70 11.28 2.41 -7.36
CA LEU A 70 10.62 1.14 -7.07
C LEU A 70 11.51 0.12 -6.31
N PRO A 71 12.78 -0.12 -6.67
CA PRO A 71 13.64 -1.04 -5.91
C PRO A 71 13.90 -0.55 -4.49
N LEU A 72 14.07 0.77 -4.28
CA LEU A 72 14.27 1.36 -2.97
C LEU A 72 13.02 1.20 -2.08
N LEU A 73 11.83 1.43 -2.64
CA LEU A 73 10.56 1.20 -1.94
C LEU A 73 10.37 -0.28 -1.56
N ASN A 74 10.69 -1.19 -2.47
CA ASN A 74 10.60 -2.62 -2.21
C ASN A 74 11.57 -3.05 -1.11
N GLU A 75 12.80 -2.51 -1.11
CA GLU A 75 13.78 -2.78 -0.06
C GLU A 75 13.34 -2.23 1.30
N ALA A 76 12.85 -0.98 1.34
CA ALA A 76 12.30 -0.38 2.55
C ALA A 76 11.13 -1.21 3.11
N SER A 77 10.22 -1.66 2.24
CA SER A 77 9.09 -2.53 2.63
C SER A 77 9.57 -3.88 3.19
N ARG A 78 10.57 -4.51 2.56
CA ARG A 78 11.16 -5.77 3.05
C ARG A 78 11.85 -5.57 4.40
N ILE A 79 12.53 -4.45 4.61
CA ILE A 79 13.18 -4.13 5.89
C ILE A 79 12.13 -3.89 6.97
N ASP A 80 11.07 -3.14 6.66
CA ASP A 80 9.99 -2.89 7.61
C ASP A 80 9.29 -4.18 8.03
N GLN A 81 8.94 -5.04 7.07
CA GLN A 81 8.37 -6.37 7.36
C GLN A 81 9.28 -7.20 8.27
N LYS A 82 10.58 -7.28 7.95
CA LYS A 82 11.55 -7.99 8.81
C LYS A 82 11.62 -7.40 10.21
N SER A 83 11.67 -6.06 10.31
CA SER A 83 11.69 -5.35 11.59
C SER A 83 10.45 -5.64 12.42
N GLN A 84 9.26 -5.63 11.79
CA GLN A 84 8.01 -5.96 12.47
C GLN A 84 8.01 -7.40 13.01
N GLU A 85 8.45 -8.38 12.23
CA GLU A 85 8.55 -9.77 12.68
C GLU A 85 9.56 -9.94 13.82
N ILE A 86 10.74 -9.30 13.71
CA ILE A 86 11.74 -9.29 14.80
C ILE A 86 11.14 -8.67 16.06
N ASN A 87 10.46 -7.53 15.96
CA ASN A 87 9.83 -6.87 17.10
C ASN A 87 8.74 -7.72 17.75
N LYS A 88 7.96 -8.49 16.96
CA LYS A 88 6.99 -9.45 17.51
C LYS A 88 7.69 -10.53 18.34
N VAL A 89 8.78 -11.09 17.82
CA VAL A 89 9.56 -12.13 18.52
C VAL A 89 10.20 -11.58 19.78
N ILE A 90 10.83 -10.40 19.72
CA ILE A 90 11.45 -9.74 20.88
C ILE A 90 10.41 -9.45 21.95
N LYS A 91 9.24 -8.91 21.59
CA LYS A 91 8.15 -8.64 22.55
C LYS A 91 7.66 -9.93 23.20
N LYS A 92 7.46 -11.01 22.43
CA LYS A 92 7.09 -12.33 22.99
C LYS A 92 8.16 -12.84 23.97
N GLN A 93 9.43 -12.70 23.63
CA GLN A 93 10.53 -13.13 24.49
C GLN A 93 10.63 -12.30 25.78
N GLN A 94 10.47 -10.98 25.68
CA GLN A 94 10.44 -10.09 26.84
C GLN A 94 9.27 -10.43 27.77
N ASN A 95 8.06 -10.59 27.22
CA ASN A 95 6.88 -10.98 27.96
C ASN A 95 7.06 -12.34 28.67
N PHE A 96 7.64 -13.32 27.96
CA PHE A 96 7.95 -14.63 28.53
C PHE A 96 8.98 -14.52 29.68
N ASN A 97 10.01 -13.70 29.53
CA ASN A 97 11.04 -13.51 30.55
C ASN A 97 10.47 -12.83 31.80
N GLU A 98 9.64 -11.80 31.62
CA GLU A 98 8.93 -11.15 32.73
C GLU A 98 7.97 -12.11 33.43
N MET A 99 7.21 -12.90 32.67
CA MET A 99 6.34 -13.94 33.21
C MET A 99 7.12 -14.96 34.03
N LEU A 100 8.24 -15.46 33.50
CA LEU A 100 9.07 -16.46 34.18
C LEU A 100 9.68 -15.88 35.47
N LYS A 101 10.23 -14.66 35.42
CA LYS A 101 10.76 -13.96 36.60
C LYS A 101 9.69 -13.76 37.67
N TYR A 102 8.50 -13.33 37.26
CA TYR A 102 7.36 -13.19 38.17
C TYR A 102 7.02 -14.52 38.82
N LEU A 103 6.82 -15.58 38.03
CA LEU A 103 6.49 -16.91 38.53
C LEU A 103 7.54 -17.44 39.51
N LEU A 104 8.83 -17.30 39.20
CA LEU A 104 9.92 -17.69 40.09
C LEU A 104 9.93 -16.89 41.39
N SER A 105 9.55 -15.61 41.37
CA SER A 105 9.51 -14.75 42.56
C SER A 105 8.39 -15.10 43.54
N ILE A 106 7.28 -15.67 43.05
CA ILE A 106 6.12 -16.04 43.87
C ILE A 106 6.01 -17.55 44.11
N PHE A 107 6.91 -18.36 43.53
CA PHE A 107 6.86 -19.81 43.64
C PHE A 107 7.22 -20.24 45.07
N PRO A 108 6.34 -20.96 45.78
CA PRO A 108 6.61 -21.39 47.14
C PRO A 108 7.66 -22.50 47.18
N GLU A 109 8.59 -22.42 48.14
CA GLU A 109 9.69 -23.39 48.31
C GLU A 109 9.23 -24.83 48.55
N THR A 110 7.99 -25.03 49.03
CA THR A 110 7.40 -26.33 49.35
C THR A 110 6.73 -27.02 48.16
N VAL A 111 6.76 -26.40 46.98
CA VAL A 111 6.15 -26.90 45.74
C VAL A 111 7.27 -27.21 44.75
N THR A 112 7.18 -28.35 44.08
CA THR A 112 8.12 -28.75 43.02
C THR A 112 7.44 -28.69 41.66
N LEU A 113 8.11 -28.04 40.71
CA LEU A 113 7.66 -27.93 39.33
C LEU A 113 8.19 -29.12 38.53
N SER A 114 7.30 -29.89 37.91
CA SER A 114 7.66 -31.05 37.08
C SER A 114 7.65 -30.73 35.60
N ASN A 115 6.72 -29.88 35.16
CA ASN A 115 6.59 -29.51 33.76
C ASN A 115 6.02 -28.10 33.59
N PHE A 116 6.54 -27.40 32.58
CA PHE A 116 6.18 -26.02 32.25
C PHE A 116 6.00 -25.93 30.74
N GLU A 117 4.76 -25.77 30.29
CA GLU A 117 4.38 -25.75 28.87
C GLU A 117 3.73 -24.41 28.54
N THR A 118 4.31 -23.67 27.60
CA THR A 118 3.67 -22.48 27.01
C THR A 118 3.13 -22.84 25.63
N SER A 119 1.91 -22.41 25.33
CA SER A 119 1.31 -22.54 23.99
C SER A 119 1.34 -21.20 23.25
N ASP A 120 1.14 -21.22 21.94
CA ASP A 120 1.16 -20.02 21.08
C ASP A 120 0.08 -18.98 21.44
N ASP A 121 -0.98 -19.39 22.15
CA ASP A 121 -2.10 -18.55 22.60
C ASP A 121 -1.87 -17.83 23.95
N ASP A 122 -0.62 -17.64 24.37
CA ASP A 122 -0.24 -17.10 25.69
C ASP A 122 -0.87 -17.88 26.86
N THR A 123 -1.09 -19.19 26.65
CA THR A 123 -1.55 -20.09 27.71
C THR A 123 -0.37 -20.85 28.28
N LEU A 124 -0.25 -20.77 29.60
CA LEU A 124 0.79 -21.42 30.37
C LEU A 124 0.17 -22.55 31.19
N LYS A 125 0.68 -23.76 31.01
CA LYS A 125 0.30 -24.95 31.77
C LYS A 125 1.45 -25.35 32.68
N ILE A 126 1.16 -25.40 33.96
CA ILE A 126 2.10 -25.72 35.03
C ILE A 126 1.66 -27.05 35.64
N THR A 127 2.56 -28.03 35.65
CA THR A 127 2.35 -29.30 36.33
C THR A 127 3.40 -29.48 37.40
N GLY A 128 2.99 -29.79 38.62
CA GLY A 128 3.91 -29.97 39.74
C GLY A 128 3.30 -30.76 40.87
N SER A 129 4.09 -30.92 41.93
CA SER A 129 3.67 -31.61 43.14
C SER A 129 3.92 -30.72 44.37
N ALA A 130 3.02 -30.81 45.34
CA ALA A 130 3.06 -30.04 46.57
C ALA A 130 2.93 -30.97 47.78
N PHE A 131 3.84 -30.84 48.75
CA PHE A 131 3.76 -31.62 49.99
C PHE A 131 2.61 -31.18 50.90
N ASN A 132 2.23 -29.89 50.83
CA ASN A 132 1.19 -29.31 51.69
C ASN A 132 0.13 -28.56 50.87
N SER A 133 -1.14 -28.97 51.01
CA SER A 133 -2.28 -28.39 50.32
C SER A 133 -2.54 -26.92 50.68
N ARG A 134 -2.17 -26.49 51.90
CA ARG A 134 -2.34 -25.10 52.36
C ARG A 134 -1.40 -24.14 51.63
N HIS A 135 -0.17 -24.59 51.32
CA HIS A 135 0.79 -23.78 50.58
C HIS A 135 0.38 -23.65 49.10
N LEU A 136 -0.17 -24.72 48.51
CA LEU A 136 -0.75 -24.67 47.16
C LEU A 136 -1.95 -23.71 47.09
N GLN A 137 -2.83 -23.73 48.11
CA GLN A 137 -3.96 -22.80 48.19
C GLN A 137 -3.50 -21.34 48.34
N ALA A 138 -2.49 -21.08 49.17
CA ALA A 138 -1.92 -19.75 49.34
C ALA A 138 -1.29 -19.24 48.03
N PHE A 139 -0.53 -20.08 47.32
CA PHE A 139 0.02 -19.76 46.01
C PHE A 139 -1.05 -19.44 44.96
N PHE A 140 -2.11 -20.26 44.89
CA PHE A 140 -3.23 -20.00 43.99
C PHE A 140 -3.98 -18.70 44.33
N ALA A 141 -4.14 -18.39 45.62
CA ALA A 141 -4.74 -17.14 46.07
C ALA A 141 -3.86 -15.92 45.73
N LEU A 142 -2.54 -16.03 45.88
CA LEU A 142 -1.59 -14.97 45.49
C LEU A 142 -1.62 -14.71 43.99
N LEU A 143 -1.61 -15.76 43.16
CA LEU A 143 -1.75 -15.64 41.71
C LEU A 143 -3.01 -14.87 41.32
N LYS A 144 -4.15 -15.14 41.98
CA LYS A 144 -5.41 -14.42 41.75
C LYS A 144 -5.39 -12.98 42.24
N LYS A 145 -4.74 -12.72 43.37
CA LYS A 145 -4.68 -11.38 43.99
C LYS A 145 -3.88 -10.38 43.15
N GLU A 146 -2.74 -10.81 42.60
CA GLU A 146 -1.83 -9.95 41.85
C GLU A 146 -2.33 -9.59 40.43
N ASN A 147 -3.36 -10.29 39.92
CA ASN A 147 -4.04 -10.00 38.64
C ASN A 147 -3.10 -9.85 37.41
N ARG A 148 -1.92 -10.47 37.48
CA ARG A 148 -0.93 -10.55 36.38
C ARG A 148 -1.36 -11.50 35.26
N PHE A 149 -2.34 -12.36 35.52
CA PHE A 149 -2.94 -13.26 34.53
C PHE A 149 -4.41 -12.95 34.38
N SER A 150 -4.93 -13.03 33.16
CA SER A 150 -6.34 -12.74 32.87
C SER A 150 -7.28 -13.83 33.36
N SER A 151 -6.85 -15.10 33.29
CA SER A 151 -7.58 -16.24 33.86
C SER A 151 -6.61 -17.24 34.50
N ILE A 152 -7.04 -17.81 35.62
CA ILE A 152 -6.27 -18.77 36.42
C ILE A 152 -7.21 -19.92 36.79
N GLU A 153 -6.93 -21.11 36.26
CA GLU A 153 -7.76 -22.30 36.42
C GLU A 153 -6.94 -23.45 37.01
N LEU A 154 -7.49 -24.12 38.01
CA LEU A 154 -6.97 -25.38 38.53
C LEU A 154 -7.68 -26.53 37.81
N LYS A 155 -6.98 -27.18 36.88
CA LYS A 155 -7.55 -28.26 36.04
C LYS A 155 -7.69 -29.56 36.79
N SER A 156 -6.71 -29.90 37.63
CA SER A 156 -6.73 -31.16 38.38
C SER A 156 -5.87 -31.07 39.63
N ILE A 157 -6.31 -31.74 40.68
CA ILE A 157 -5.53 -32.04 41.86
C ILE A 157 -5.72 -33.52 42.21
N LYS A 158 -4.62 -34.25 42.38
CA LYS A 158 -4.62 -35.68 42.73
C LYS A 158 -3.78 -35.89 43.99
N LYS A 159 -4.30 -36.66 44.93
CA LYS A 159 -3.56 -37.04 46.15
C LYS A 159 -2.69 -38.26 45.84
N THR A 160 -1.40 -38.15 46.15
CA THR A 160 -0.40 -39.21 45.96
C THR A 160 0.18 -39.60 47.33
N ALA A 161 0.95 -40.68 47.42
CA ALA A 161 1.46 -41.24 48.68
C ALA A 161 2.27 -40.25 49.54
N VAL A 162 2.87 -39.22 48.92
CA VAL A 162 3.79 -38.27 49.58
C VAL A 162 3.29 -36.81 49.47
N GLY A 163 2.15 -36.55 48.81
CA GLY A 163 1.69 -35.17 48.58
C GLY A 163 0.51 -35.04 47.60
N TYR A 164 0.48 -33.93 46.86
CA TYR A 164 -0.56 -33.59 45.89
C TYR A 164 0.03 -33.19 44.55
N ASP A 165 -0.36 -33.88 43.48
CA ASP A 165 -0.04 -33.49 42.11
C ASP A 165 -1.10 -32.52 41.60
N PHE A 166 -0.70 -31.42 40.98
CA PHE A 166 -1.60 -30.39 40.48
C PHE A 166 -1.29 -30.00 39.03
N ILE A 167 -2.35 -29.58 38.33
CA ILE A 167 -2.27 -28.99 36.99
C ILE A 167 -2.96 -27.64 37.04
N LEU A 168 -2.20 -26.58 36.81
CA LEU A 168 -2.67 -25.20 36.70
C LEU A 168 -2.61 -24.75 35.24
N SER A 169 -3.64 -23.99 34.83
CA SER A 169 -3.72 -23.34 33.52
C SER A 169 -3.83 -21.83 33.77
N LEU A 170 -2.86 -21.09 33.29
CA LEU A 170 -2.78 -19.63 33.36
C LEU A 170 -2.96 -19.08 31.95
N ASN A 171 -3.76 -18.04 31.79
CA ASN A 171 -4.07 -17.47 30.47
C ASN A 171 -3.73 -15.98 30.42
N LYS A 172 -3.02 -15.57 29.37
CA LYS A 172 -2.67 -14.17 29.04
C LYS A 172 -2.00 -13.43 30.20
N PHE A 173 -0.67 -13.48 30.21
CA PHE A 173 0.16 -12.66 31.09
C PHE A 173 0.07 -11.18 30.69
N LYS A 174 -0.10 -10.30 31.67
CA LYS A 174 -0.31 -8.85 31.53
C LYS A 174 0.90 -8.04 31.99
#